data_AF-A0A837ADR3-F1
#
_entry.id   AF-A0A837ADR3-F1
#
_cell.length_a   1.000
_cell.length_b   1.000
_cell.length_c   1.000
_cell.angle_alpha   90.00
_cell.angle_beta   90.00
_cell.angle_gamma   90.00
#
_symmetry.space_group_name_H-M   'P 1'
#
loop_
_entity.id
_entity.type
_entity.pdbx_description
1 polymer ?
#
loop_
_entity_poly.entity_id
_entity_poly.type
_entity_poly.pdbx_seq_one_letter_code
_entity_poly.pdbx_strand_id
1 'polypeptide(L)'
;MNEQSDLIEDYFEIPNKVEKIKEHVRHADEMFWERSFISSPMAIDEAGNRSGVKPFQLLVDDLVVFDEFMEKYISMIQYQHKCFIQFINNMANDEVRTIKRKYLFKVNTYVPDELEMKIYSKCMDINKETKEIFKDMADMINDVTDNYRSTLNELLESLV
;
A
#
# COMPACT_ATOMS: atom_id res chain seq x y z
N MET A 1 -15.53 -17.94 0.78
CA MET A 1 -16.05 -16.58 0.53
C MET A 1 -15.43 -16.13 -0.78
N ASN A 2 -16.21 -15.51 -1.67
CA ASN A 2 -15.83 -15.29 -3.06
C ASN A 2 -14.72 -14.24 -3.18
N GLU A 3 -13.56 -14.60 -3.74
CA GLU A 3 -12.43 -13.69 -4.07
C GLU A 3 -12.88 -12.41 -4.79
N GLN A 4 -13.97 -12.49 -5.55
CA GLN A 4 -14.59 -11.36 -6.24
C GLN A 4 -15.12 -10.29 -5.28
N SER A 5 -15.74 -10.71 -4.17
CA SER A 5 -16.32 -9.82 -3.17
C SER A 5 -15.22 -9.09 -2.42
N ASP A 6 -14.14 -9.80 -2.09
CA ASP A 6 -13.01 -9.27 -1.34
C ASP A 6 -12.28 -8.18 -2.14
N LEU A 7 -12.05 -8.41 -3.45
CA LEU A 7 -11.46 -7.40 -4.33
C LEU A 7 -12.33 -6.15 -4.45
N ILE A 8 -13.65 -6.27 -4.58
CA ILE A 8 -14.53 -5.10 -4.70
C ILE A 8 -14.55 -4.31 -3.38
N GLU A 9 -14.58 -5.00 -2.24
CA GLU A 9 -14.53 -4.38 -0.91
C GLU A 9 -13.23 -3.59 -0.73
N ASP A 10 -12.10 -4.16 -1.13
CA ASP A 10 -10.79 -3.52 -1.06
C ASP A 10 -10.75 -2.15 -1.75
N TYR A 11 -11.42 -2.01 -2.89
CA TYR A 11 -11.48 -0.74 -3.63
C TYR A 11 -12.29 0.36 -2.92
N PHE A 12 -13.26 -0.02 -2.07
CA PHE A 12 -13.99 0.91 -1.21
C PHE A 12 -13.19 1.28 0.05
N GLU A 13 -12.29 0.41 0.50
CA GLU A 13 -11.45 0.63 1.68
C GLU A 13 -10.14 1.38 1.36
N ILE A 14 -9.84 1.67 0.09
CA ILE A 14 -8.65 2.41 -0.34
C ILE A 14 -8.41 3.70 0.48
N PRO A 15 -9.39 4.60 0.70
CA PRO A 15 -9.16 5.81 1.49
C PRO A 15 -8.62 5.52 2.89
N ASN A 16 -9.16 4.51 3.56
CA ASN A 16 -8.71 4.09 4.88
C ASN A 16 -7.32 3.46 4.83
N LYS A 17 -7.01 2.66 3.79
CA LYS A 17 -5.66 2.10 3.58
C LYS A 17 -4.64 3.22 3.39
N VAL A 18 -4.95 4.26 2.62
CA VAL A 18 -4.09 5.43 2.41
C VAL A 18 -3.81 6.16 3.72
N GLU A 19 -4.83 6.38 4.56
CA GLU A 19 -4.63 7.01 5.88
C GLU A 19 -3.72 6.19 6.79
N LYS A 20 -3.93 4.87 6.87
CA LYS A 20 -3.08 3.97 7.65
C LYS A 20 -1.63 3.99 7.17
N ILE A 21 -1.40 3.96 5.85
CA ILE A 21 -0.05 4.02 5.27
C ILE A 21 0.63 5.33 5.67
N LYS A 22 -0.05 6.47 5.56
CA LYS A 22 0.49 7.78 5.97
C LYS A 22 0.84 7.82 7.46
N GLU A 23 0.01 7.21 8.31
CA GLU A 23 0.30 7.11 9.74
C GLU A 23 1.54 6.24 10.01
N HIS A 24 1.70 5.12 9.28
CA HIS A 24 2.87 4.25 9.38
C HIS A 24 4.15 4.97 8.92
N VAL A 25 4.09 5.74 7.83
CA VAL A 25 5.22 6.57 7.37
C VAL A 25 5.60 7.59 8.44
N ARG A 26 4.63 8.32 9.00
CA ARG A 26 4.90 9.29 10.08
C ARG A 26 5.54 8.63 11.30
N HIS A 27 5.05 7.47 11.71
CA HIS A 27 5.61 6.74 12.84
C HIS A 27 7.02 6.19 12.55
N ALA A 28 7.29 5.77 11.31
CA ALA A 28 8.62 5.35 10.89
C ALA A 28 9.63 6.50 10.92
N ASP A 29 9.23 7.69 10.45
CA ASP A 29 10.02 8.92 10.51
C ASP A 29 10.27 9.35 11.97
N GLU A 30 9.24 9.37 12.82
CA GLU A 30 9.36 9.63 14.26
C GLU A 30 10.36 8.68 14.93
N MET A 31 10.23 7.36 14.70
CA MET A 31 11.18 6.38 15.23
C MET A 31 12.60 6.56 14.69
N PHE A 32 12.77 6.99 13.45
CA PHE A 32 14.08 7.27 12.87
C PHE A 32 14.76 8.46 13.58
N TRP A 33 14.03 9.55 13.84
CA TRP A 33 14.56 10.71 14.54
C TRP A 33 14.72 10.48 16.06
N GLU A 34 13.89 9.62 16.66
CA GLU A 34 13.99 9.22 18.07
C GLU A 34 15.12 8.21 18.33
N ARG A 35 15.56 7.47 17.30
CA ARG A 35 16.84 6.73 17.30
C ARG A 35 17.98 7.74 17.37
N SER A 36 18.15 8.28 18.57
CA SER A 36 19.22 9.20 18.93
C SER A 36 20.55 8.69 18.39
N PHE A 37 21.44 9.64 18.05
CA PHE A 37 22.88 9.54 17.72
C PHE A 37 23.75 8.66 18.67
N ILE A 38 23.15 7.83 19.52
CA ILE A 38 23.72 7.08 20.64
C ILE A 38 24.52 5.86 20.19
N SER A 39 24.27 5.28 19.01
CA SER A 39 25.27 4.38 18.41
C SER A 39 26.21 5.20 17.54
N SER A 40 27.20 5.82 18.18
CA SER A 40 28.37 6.32 17.47
C SER A 40 28.83 5.23 16.48
N PRO A 41 29.23 5.56 15.24
CA PRO A 41 29.88 4.59 14.35
C PRO A 41 31.19 4.02 14.94
N MET A 42 31.64 4.56 16.08
CA MET A 42 32.73 4.06 16.92
C MET A 42 32.27 3.37 18.22
N ALA A 43 30.99 3.07 18.40
CA ALA A 43 30.53 2.27 19.52
C ALA A 43 31.15 0.87 19.41
N ILE A 44 31.65 0.34 20.53
CA ILE A 44 32.32 -0.96 20.63
C ILE A 44 31.60 -1.75 21.74
N ASP A 45 31.25 -3.02 21.48
CA ASP A 45 30.60 -3.90 22.47
C ASP A 45 31.58 -4.35 23.56
N GLU A 46 31.07 -5.02 24.59
CA GLU A 46 31.89 -5.59 25.67
C GLU A 46 32.93 -6.63 25.18
N ALA A 47 32.77 -7.14 23.95
CA ALA A 47 33.69 -8.08 23.30
C ALA A 47 34.74 -7.39 22.41
N GLY A 48 34.73 -6.05 22.29
CA GLY A 48 35.70 -5.31 21.48
C GLY A 48 35.33 -5.20 19.99
N ASN A 49 34.14 -5.65 19.58
CA ASN A 49 33.66 -5.50 18.21
C ASN A 49 32.94 -4.17 18.02
N ARG A 50 32.90 -3.65 16.78
CA ARG A 50 32.08 -2.47 16.47
C ARG A 50 30.60 -2.75 16.77
N SER A 51 30.07 -2.12 17.81
CA SER A 51 28.67 -2.08 18.20
C SER A 51 27.97 -0.88 17.57
N GLY A 52 28.07 -0.75 16.25
CA GLY A 52 27.31 0.25 15.50
C GLY A 52 26.19 -0.43 14.73
N VAL A 53 24.95 0.03 14.94
CA VAL A 53 23.90 -0.09 13.90
C VAL A 53 24.48 0.54 12.62
N LYS A 54 24.12 0.01 11.44
CA LYS A 54 24.63 0.41 10.11
C LYS A 54 25.06 1.90 10.02
N PRO A 55 26.12 2.24 9.26
CA PRO A 55 26.52 3.63 9.03
C PRO A 55 25.31 4.53 8.80
N PHE A 56 25.22 5.64 9.55
CA PHE A 56 24.06 6.54 9.53
C PHE A 56 23.65 6.94 8.11
N GLN A 57 24.61 7.12 7.21
CA GLN A 57 24.36 7.40 5.80
C GLN A 57 23.50 6.33 5.11
N LEU A 58 23.77 5.04 5.34
CA LEU A 58 22.97 3.95 4.77
C LEU A 58 21.56 3.89 5.38
N LEU A 59 21.39 4.33 6.63
CA LEU A 59 20.07 4.40 7.26
C LEU A 59 19.24 5.56 6.70
N VAL A 60 19.89 6.69 6.38
CA VAL A 60 19.25 7.83 5.69
C VAL A 60 18.88 7.43 4.26
N ASP A 61 19.78 6.77 3.53
CA ASP A 61 19.50 6.29 2.17
C ASP A 61 18.32 5.30 2.18
N ASP A 62 18.28 4.35 3.12
CA ASP A 62 17.17 3.41 3.30
C ASP A 62 15.83 4.14 3.60
N LEU A 63 15.85 5.22 4.40
CA LEU A 63 14.64 6.03 4.72
C LEU A 63 14.13 6.79 3.50
N VAL A 64 15.03 7.42 2.73
CA VAL A 64 14.66 8.18 1.53
C VAL A 64 13.99 7.26 0.49
N VAL A 65 14.56 6.08 0.25
CA VAL A 65 13.95 5.12 -0.70
C VAL A 65 12.62 4.58 -0.18
N PHE A 66 12.50 4.36 1.13
CA PHE A 66 11.23 3.96 1.75
C PHE A 66 10.15 5.04 1.57
N ASP A 67 10.46 6.31 1.82
CA ASP A 67 9.52 7.42 1.63
C ASP A 67 9.10 7.56 0.16
N GLU A 68 10.05 7.52 -0.78
CA GLU A 68 9.77 7.57 -2.22
C GLU A 68 8.88 6.40 -2.66
N PHE A 69 9.13 5.19 -2.15
CA PHE A 69 8.30 4.02 -2.41
C PHE A 69 6.88 4.21 -1.87
N MET A 70 6.74 4.66 -0.63
CA MET A 70 5.44 4.85 0.01
C MET A 70 4.61 5.94 -0.67
N GLU A 71 5.23 7.04 -1.12
CA GLU A 71 4.56 8.08 -1.91
C GLU A 71 4.07 7.55 -3.26
N LYS A 72 4.90 6.79 -3.98
CA LYS A 72 4.49 6.17 -5.24
C LYS A 72 3.39 5.13 -5.03
N TYR A 73 3.47 4.35 -3.96
CA TYR A 73 2.46 3.37 -3.61
C TYR A 73 1.12 4.03 -3.29
N ILE A 74 1.11 5.10 -2.47
CA ILE A 74 -0.10 5.90 -2.24
C ILE A 74 -0.67 6.43 -3.55
N SER A 75 0.18 6.94 -4.44
CA SER A 75 -0.23 7.46 -5.75
C SER A 75 -0.89 6.38 -6.62
N MET A 76 -0.36 5.15 -6.57
CA MET A 76 -0.91 4.00 -7.28
C MET A 76 -2.31 3.64 -6.79
N ILE A 77 -2.50 3.46 -5.48
CA ILE A 77 -3.79 3.07 -4.93
C ILE A 77 -4.82 4.20 -5.12
N GLN A 78 -4.41 5.47 -4.99
CA GLN A 78 -5.27 6.62 -5.28
C GLN A 78 -5.72 6.66 -6.75
N TYR A 79 -4.83 6.30 -7.68
CA TYR A 79 -5.18 6.18 -9.09
C TYR A 79 -6.22 5.08 -9.32
N GLN A 80 -6.02 3.89 -8.73
CA GLN A 80 -6.99 2.79 -8.77
C GLN A 80 -8.36 3.22 -8.26
N HIS A 81 -8.40 3.89 -7.09
CA HIS A 81 -9.64 4.37 -6.50
C HIS A 81 -10.33 5.43 -7.37
N LYS A 82 -9.57 6.37 -7.94
CA LYS A 82 -10.10 7.38 -8.85
C LYS A 82 -10.78 6.74 -10.06
N CYS A 83 -10.11 5.78 -10.71
CA CYS A 83 -10.67 5.06 -11.86
C CYS A 83 -11.90 4.25 -11.47
N PHE A 84 -11.88 3.61 -10.31
CA PHE A 84 -13.02 2.86 -9.78
C PHE A 84 -14.22 3.74 -9.47
N ILE A 85 -14.03 4.87 -8.79
CA ILE A 85 -15.10 5.82 -8.48
C ILE A 85 -15.69 6.42 -9.76
N GLN A 86 -14.86 6.74 -10.76
CA GLN A 86 -15.36 7.18 -12.07
C GLN A 86 -16.24 6.12 -12.73
N PHE A 87 -15.84 4.85 -12.68
CA PHE A 87 -16.66 3.76 -13.19
C PHE A 87 -17.99 3.64 -12.43
N ILE A 88 -17.96 3.62 -11.09
CA ILE A 88 -19.17 3.55 -10.25
C ILE A 88 -20.11 4.73 -10.53
N ASN A 89 -19.58 5.95 -10.67
CA ASN A 89 -20.40 7.14 -10.94
C ASN A 89 -21.07 7.13 -12.32
N ASN A 90 -20.58 6.32 -13.27
CA ASN A 90 -21.18 6.15 -14.59
C ASN A 90 -22.24 5.03 -14.64
N MET A 91 -22.46 4.31 -13.54
CA MET A 91 -23.47 3.24 -13.43
C MET A 91 -24.87 3.81 -13.12
N ALA A 92 -25.91 2.99 -13.27
CA ALA A 92 -27.26 3.43 -12.92
C ALA A 92 -27.38 3.65 -11.40
N ASN A 93 -28.15 4.65 -10.97
CA ASN A 93 -28.28 5.03 -9.55
C ASN A 93 -28.70 3.85 -8.65
N ASP A 94 -29.59 2.97 -9.15
CA ASP A 94 -30.06 1.80 -8.39
C ASP A 94 -28.95 0.74 -8.22
N GLU A 95 -28.12 0.54 -9.24
CA GLU A 95 -26.94 -0.33 -9.18
C GLU A 95 -25.95 0.22 -8.15
N VAL A 96 -25.61 1.51 -8.24
CA VAL A 96 -24.68 2.19 -7.32
C VAL A 96 -25.17 2.08 -5.88
N ARG A 97 -26.47 2.28 -5.64
CA ARG A 97 -27.06 2.18 -4.31
C ARG A 97 -26.95 0.78 -3.73
N THR A 98 -27.17 -0.24 -4.56
CA THR A 98 -27.10 -1.65 -4.17
C THR A 98 -25.67 -2.05 -3.81
N ILE A 99 -24.70 -1.64 -4.64
CA ILE A 99 -23.27 -1.91 -4.43
C ILE A 99 -22.78 -1.21 -3.16
N LYS A 100 -23.08 0.09 -2.97
CA LYS A 100 -22.69 0.82 -1.76
C LYS A 100 -23.29 0.17 -0.50
N ARG A 101 -24.54 -0.30 -0.56
CA ARG A 101 -25.14 -1.02 0.58
C ARG A 101 -24.39 -2.29 0.93
N LYS A 102 -24.02 -3.12 -0.06
CA LYS A 102 -23.28 -4.36 0.17
C LYS A 102 -21.85 -4.10 0.66
N TYR A 103 -21.06 -3.30 -0.07
CA TYR A 103 -19.62 -3.20 0.16
C TYR A 103 -19.20 -2.02 1.04
N LEU A 104 -19.84 -0.85 0.92
CA LEU A 104 -19.47 0.32 1.73
C LEU A 104 -20.14 0.30 3.10
N PHE A 105 -21.43 -0.06 3.17
CA PHE A 105 -22.19 -0.07 4.42
C PHE A 105 -22.28 -1.47 5.07
N LYS A 106 -21.69 -2.49 4.46
CA LYS A 106 -21.67 -3.89 4.92
C LYS A 106 -23.06 -4.43 5.28
N VAL A 107 -24.09 -3.98 4.55
CA VAL A 107 -25.48 -4.41 4.72
C VAL A 107 -25.69 -5.67 3.89
N ASN A 108 -26.25 -6.72 4.49
CA ASN A 108 -26.59 -7.96 3.79
C ASN A 108 -27.66 -7.71 2.71
N THR A 109 -27.19 -7.36 1.51
CA THR A 109 -27.99 -6.96 0.34
C THR A 109 -27.60 -7.86 -0.81
N TYR A 110 -28.60 -8.42 -1.49
CA TYR A 110 -28.36 -9.18 -2.70
C TYR A 110 -27.87 -8.26 -3.82
N VAL A 111 -26.74 -8.62 -4.43
CA VAL A 111 -26.23 -8.01 -5.67
C VAL A 111 -26.39 -9.05 -6.78
N PRO A 112 -27.00 -8.70 -7.91
CA PRO A 112 -27.09 -9.61 -9.05
C PRO A 112 -25.71 -10.04 -9.55
N ASP A 113 -25.54 -11.32 -9.86
CA ASP A 113 -24.24 -11.89 -10.28
C ASP A 113 -23.65 -11.18 -11.50
N GLU A 114 -24.49 -10.78 -12.46
CA GLU A 114 -24.06 -10.01 -13.65
C GLU A 114 -23.46 -8.65 -13.27
N LEU A 115 -24.03 -8.00 -12.25
CA LEU A 115 -23.56 -6.72 -11.74
C LEU A 115 -22.23 -6.90 -10.99
N GLU A 116 -22.13 -7.93 -10.15
CA GLU A 116 -20.92 -8.26 -9.40
C GLU A 116 -19.76 -8.62 -10.33
N MET A 117 -20.01 -9.46 -11.35
CA MET A 117 -19.04 -9.80 -12.40
C MET A 117 -18.58 -8.59 -13.21
N LYS A 118 -19.50 -7.68 -13.57
CA LYS A 118 -19.17 -6.46 -14.32
C LYS A 118 -18.21 -5.56 -13.53
N ILE A 119 -18.45 -5.39 -12.24
CA ILE A 119 -17.59 -4.58 -11.36
C ILE A 119 -16.25 -5.28 -11.17
N TYR A 120 -16.27 -6.58 -10.89
CA TYR A 120 -15.06 -7.39 -10.72
C TYR A 120 -14.15 -7.33 -11.95
N SER A 121 -14.71 -7.53 -13.15
CA SER A 121 -13.97 -7.39 -14.41
C SER A 121 -13.32 -6.02 -14.53
N LYS A 122 -14.03 -4.96 -14.12
CA LYS A 122 -13.48 -3.60 -14.17
C LYS A 122 -12.35 -3.40 -13.16
N CYS A 123 -12.46 -3.94 -11.95
CA CYS A 123 -11.36 -3.96 -10.97
C CYS A 123 -10.12 -4.67 -11.54
N MET A 124 -10.31 -5.77 -12.26
CA MET A 124 -9.20 -6.49 -12.91
C MET A 124 -8.55 -5.65 -14.03
N ASP A 125 -9.34 -4.96 -14.85
CA ASP A 125 -8.82 -4.05 -15.88
C ASP A 125 -8.03 -2.89 -15.25
N ILE A 126 -8.56 -2.28 -14.18
CA ILE A 126 -7.87 -1.20 -13.45
C ILE A 126 -6.56 -1.72 -12.86
N ASN A 127 -6.56 -2.91 -12.26
CA ASN A 127 -5.34 -3.53 -11.74
C ASN A 127 -4.30 -3.72 -12.84
N LYS A 128 -4.70 -4.21 -14.02
CA LYS A 128 -3.80 -4.40 -15.15
C LYS A 128 -3.23 -3.08 -15.66
N GLU A 129 -4.08 -2.07 -15.87
CA GLU A 129 -3.66 -0.74 -16.32
C GLU A 129 -2.71 -0.08 -15.31
N THR A 130 -3.01 -0.21 -14.03
CA THR A 130 -2.18 0.34 -12.95
C THR A 130 -0.80 -0.31 -12.93
N LYS A 131 -0.70 -1.63 -13.12
CA LYS A 131 0.60 -2.33 -13.20
C LYS A 131 1.48 -1.82 -14.34
N GLU A 132 0.89 -1.46 -15.48
CA GLU A 132 1.63 -0.90 -16.62
C GLU A 132 2.11 0.53 -16.33
N ILE A 133 1.25 1.38 -15.74
CA ILE A 133 1.58 2.78 -15.42
C ILE A 133 2.66 2.86 -14.34
N PHE A 134 2.61 1.98 -13.34
CA PHE A 134 3.50 1.98 -12.18
C PHE A 134 4.53 0.84 -12.20
N LYS A 135 4.86 0.31 -13.37
CA LYS A 135 5.80 -0.82 -13.53
C LYS A 135 7.16 -0.58 -12.86
N ASP A 136 7.61 0.67 -12.85
CA ASP A 136 8.91 1.09 -12.32
C ASP A 136 8.97 0.99 -10.78
N MET A 137 7.84 0.79 -10.07
CA MET A 137 7.86 0.54 -8.62
C MET A 137 8.53 -0.79 -8.26
N ALA A 138 8.48 -1.79 -9.13
CA ALA A 138 9.17 -3.06 -8.90
C ALA A 138 10.70 -2.87 -8.86
N ASP A 139 11.21 -1.92 -9.63
CA ASP A 139 12.64 -1.62 -9.69
C ASP A 139 13.12 -0.86 -8.44
N MET A 140 12.26 -0.02 -7.84
CA MET A 140 12.58 0.72 -6.61
C MET A 140 12.87 -0.20 -5.41
N ILE A 141 12.30 -1.41 -5.40
CA ILE A 141 12.54 -2.42 -4.35
C ILE A 141 13.94 -3.04 -4.49
N ASN A 142 14.49 -3.09 -5.70
CA ASN A 142 15.84 -3.61 -5.94
C ASN A 142 16.94 -2.65 -5.43
N ASP A 143 16.60 -1.37 -5.22
CA ASP A 143 17.49 -0.35 -4.69
C ASP A 143 17.48 -0.29 -3.14
N VAL A 144 16.63 -1.09 -2.48
CA VAL A 144 16.52 -1.15 -1.02
C VAL A 144 17.39 -2.27 -0.45
N THR A 145 18.22 -2.00 0.57
CA THR A 145 19.01 -3.05 1.22
C THR A 145 18.12 -4.10 1.91
N ASP A 146 18.58 -5.36 1.96
CA ASP A 146 17.81 -6.57 2.33
C ASP A 146 16.99 -6.50 3.64
N ASN A 147 17.27 -5.56 4.56
CA ASN A 147 16.53 -5.41 5.81
C ASN A 147 15.16 -4.70 5.67
N TYR A 148 14.99 -3.75 4.75
CA TYR A 148 13.67 -3.15 4.47
C TYR A 148 12.92 -3.94 3.40
N ARG A 149 13.65 -4.73 2.61
CA ARG A 149 13.10 -5.62 1.59
C ARG A 149 12.09 -6.62 2.15
N SER A 150 12.30 -7.16 3.36
CA SER A 150 11.30 -8.06 3.98
C SER A 150 10.03 -7.32 4.39
N THR A 151 10.15 -6.09 4.91
CA THR A 151 8.99 -5.28 5.32
C THR A 151 8.20 -4.79 4.10
N LEU A 152 8.91 -4.41 3.03
CA LEU A 152 8.33 -4.05 1.74
C LEU A 152 7.71 -5.24 1.03
N ASN A 153 8.34 -6.42 1.08
CA ASN A 153 7.78 -7.66 0.54
C ASN A 153 6.54 -8.12 1.32
N GLU A 154 6.50 -8.01 2.65
CA GLU A 154 5.30 -8.30 3.45
C GLU A 154 4.14 -7.34 3.11
N LEU A 155 4.44 -6.05 2.90
CA LEU A 155 3.45 -5.07 2.43
C LEU A 155 2.96 -5.40 1.00
N LEU A 156 3.83 -5.92 0.14
CA LEU A 156 3.49 -6.36 -1.23
C LEU A 156 2.77 -7.70 -1.30
N GLU A 157 3.07 -8.64 -0.43
CA GLU A 157 2.36 -9.92 -0.34
C GLU A 157 0.96 -9.73 0.25
N SER A 158 0.74 -8.72 1.09
CA SER A 158 -0.59 -8.32 1.54
C SER A 158 -1.47 -7.65 0.47
N LEU A 159 -0.92 -7.39 -0.71
CA LEU A 159 -1.61 -6.84 -1.90
C LEU A 159 -2.05 -7.92 -2.91
N VAL A 160 -1.72 -9.20 -2.67
CA VAL A 160 -2.12 -10.34 -3.52
C VAL A 160 -3.33 -11.04 -2.94
#